data_AF-A0A914P7G0-F1
#
_entry.id   AF-A0A914P7G0-F1
#
_cell.length_a   1.000
_cell.length_b   1.000
_cell.length_c   1.000
_cell.angle_alpha   90.00
_cell.angle_beta   90.00
_cell.angle_gamma   90.00
#
_symmetry.space_group_name_H-M   'P 1'
#
loop_
_entity.id
_entity.type
_entity.pdbx_description
1 polymer ?
#
loop_
_entity_poly.entity_id
_entity_poly.type
_entity_poly.pdbx_seq_one_letter_code
_entity_poly.pdbx_strand_id
1 'polypeptide(L)'
;MTRCCVAVKRRNEIELVAIDNDKRQLPSYVSFKEKDPICGQIALNHLEMYAKSAVFDTKRIIGRNFDEIQINSCWPFKVIKNDLDKPLLRVQDCEGSIEKHPEEVSAILLKHLKQKVEEFQGNIMDEAVITIPAGFNMDQKIATHVAADVAGFKTVHLLEEPIAASIAYFVDPSNFYLLLFDLGGGTLDLCIFKVEKNKFKLIAYDGDSNLGGRDFDMVLFQHFENILQTKYKITMNEKNRYRLIRKCMDIKHTLSTENEAR
;
A
#
# COMPACT_ATOMS: atom_id res chain seq x y z
N MET A 1 1.54 -1.83 -0.03
CA MET A 1 1.14 -1.48 -1.42
C MET A 1 -0.28 -0.91 -1.45
N THR A 2 -1.29 -1.70 -1.10
CA THR A 2 -2.71 -1.31 -1.28
C THR A 2 -3.43 -1.00 0.03
N ARG A 3 -2.96 -1.55 1.14
CA ARG A 3 -3.49 -1.31 2.48
C ARG A 3 -2.33 -1.17 3.48
N CYS A 4 -2.61 -0.44 4.55
CA CYS A 4 -1.78 -0.33 5.74
C CYS A 4 -2.55 -0.90 6.94
N CYS A 5 -1.83 -1.39 7.94
CA CYS A 5 -2.37 -1.70 9.26
C CYS A 5 -1.39 -1.20 10.31
N VAL A 6 -1.87 -1.05 11.55
CA VAL A 6 -1.02 -0.66 12.68
C VAL A 6 -1.32 -1.54 13.86
N ALA A 7 -0.27 -1.95 14.56
CA ALA A 7 -0.35 -2.71 15.78
C ALA A 7 0.43 -2.00 16.88
N VAL A 8 -0.02 -2.18 18.11
CA VAL A 8 0.65 -1.69 19.31
C VAL A 8 0.92 -2.84 20.25
N LYS A 9 2.07 -2.83 20.91
CA LYS A 9 2.36 -3.80 21.97
C LYS A 9 1.89 -3.23 23.30
N ARG A 10 0.88 -3.85 23.92
CA ARG A 10 0.44 -3.54 25.28
C ARG A 10 0.80 -4.72 26.18
N ARG A 11 1.69 -4.48 27.15
CA ARG A 11 2.26 -5.54 28.01
C ARG A 11 2.93 -6.62 27.14
N ASN A 12 2.40 -7.84 27.15
CA ASN A 12 2.90 -8.98 26.37
C ASN A 12 2.02 -9.33 25.17
N GLU A 13 1.02 -8.51 24.86
CA GLU A 13 0.09 -8.76 23.74
C GLU A 13 0.27 -7.70 22.65
N ILE A 14 0.08 -8.15 21.40
CA ILE A 14 0.05 -7.28 20.22
C ILE A 14 -1.42 -7.04 19.88
N GLU A 15 -1.83 -5.78 19.91
CA GLU A 15 -3.20 -5.36 19.60
C GLU A 15 -3.22 -4.60 18.27
N LEU A 16 -4.09 -5.03 17.34
CA LEU A 16 -4.32 -4.30 16.09
C LEU A 16 -5.24 -3.11 16.35
N VAL A 17 -4.79 -1.93 15.95
CA VAL A 17 -5.53 -0.68 16.11
C VAL A 17 -6.65 -0.59 15.05
N ALA A 18 -7.83 -0.15 15.45
CA ALA A 18 -8.90 0.22 14.54
C ALA A 18 -8.64 1.62 13.96
N ILE A 19 -8.58 1.74 12.63
CA ILE A 19 -8.08 2.93 11.94
C ILE A 19 -9.19 3.62 11.12
N ASP A 20 -10.12 2.86 10.55
CA ASP A 20 -11.13 3.38 9.63
C ASP A 20 -12.49 2.70 9.85
N ASN A 21 -13.42 3.37 10.53
CA ASN A 21 -14.75 2.84 10.84
C ASN A 21 -14.69 1.42 11.45
N ASP A 22 -13.93 1.27 12.53
CA ASP A 22 -13.66 0.00 13.23
C ASP A 22 -12.88 -1.07 12.43
N LYS A 23 -12.45 -0.77 11.20
CA LYS A 23 -11.57 -1.64 10.43
C LYS A 23 -10.12 -1.49 10.88
N ARG A 24 -9.41 -2.61 10.93
CA ARG A 24 -7.98 -2.71 11.27
C ARG A 24 -7.03 -2.53 10.08
N GLN A 25 -7.59 -2.22 8.91
CA GLN A 25 -6.86 -1.95 7.69
C GLN A 25 -7.34 -0.65 7.07
N LEU A 26 -6.40 0.15 6.59
CA LEU A 26 -6.62 1.41 5.91
C LEU A 26 -6.18 1.28 4.45
N PRO A 27 -7.01 1.59 3.44
CA PRO A 27 -6.54 1.72 2.07
C PRO A 27 -5.38 2.72 1.96
N SER A 28 -4.30 2.37 1.27
CA SER A 28 -3.13 3.24 1.04
C SER A 28 -3.41 4.26 -0.08
N TYR A 29 -4.44 5.08 0.12
CA TYR A 29 -4.91 6.10 -0.81
C TYR A 29 -4.82 7.47 -0.13
N VAL A 30 -4.37 8.47 -0.89
CA VAL A 30 -4.37 9.88 -0.50
C VAL A 30 -5.11 10.68 -1.56
N SER A 31 -6.02 11.57 -1.18
CA SER A 31 -6.67 12.50 -2.10
C SER A 31 -6.34 13.94 -1.72
N PHE A 32 -5.91 14.70 -2.72
CA PHE A 32 -5.55 16.13 -2.62
C PHE A 32 -6.72 17.05 -3.01
N LYS A 33 -7.94 16.52 -3.13
CA LYS A 33 -9.09 17.31 -3.60
C LYS A 33 -9.43 18.47 -2.65
N GLU A 34 -9.27 18.22 -1.37
CA GLU A 34 -9.53 19.16 -0.28
C GLU A 34 -8.25 19.94 0.06
N LYS A 35 -8.40 21.06 0.77
CA LYS A 35 -7.26 21.87 1.23
C LYS A 35 -6.29 21.05 2.09
N ASP A 36 -6.83 20.23 2.99
CA ASP A 36 -6.06 19.28 3.78
C ASP A 36 -6.19 17.87 3.15
N PRO A 37 -5.08 17.21 2.80
CA PRO A 37 -5.14 15.89 2.18
C PRO A 37 -5.86 14.86 3.05
N ILE A 38 -6.75 14.08 2.44
CA ILE A 38 -7.48 13.01 3.11
C ILE A 38 -6.91 11.63 2.75
N CYS A 39 -7.07 10.66 3.65
CA CYS A 39 -6.51 9.31 3.51
C CYS A 39 -7.58 8.21 3.53
N GLY A 40 -7.19 6.98 3.21
CA GLY A 40 -7.98 5.79 3.57
C GLY A 40 -9.21 5.55 2.70
N GLN A 41 -10.28 5.04 3.33
CA GLN A 41 -11.52 4.73 2.63
C GLN A 41 -12.18 5.97 2.02
N ILE A 42 -12.02 7.14 2.65
CA ILE A 42 -12.57 8.41 2.14
C ILE A 42 -11.84 8.79 0.84
N ALA A 43 -10.51 8.74 0.83
CA ALA A 43 -9.70 8.97 -0.38
C ALA A 43 -10.01 7.95 -1.49
N LEU A 44 -10.22 6.68 -1.14
CA LEU A 44 -10.64 5.65 -2.10
C LEU A 44 -12.03 5.96 -2.69
N ASN A 45 -12.98 6.44 -1.89
CA ASN A 45 -14.31 6.84 -2.37
C ASN A 45 -14.24 8.04 -3.33
N HIS A 46 -13.27 8.95 -3.15
CA HIS A 46 -13.05 10.09 -4.03
C HIS A 46 -12.62 9.67 -5.43
N LEU A 47 -12.05 8.48 -5.63
CA LEU A 47 -11.53 8.02 -6.92
C LEU A 47 -12.59 8.04 -8.03
N GLU A 48 -13.86 7.76 -7.70
CA GLU A 48 -14.95 7.74 -8.68
C GLU A 48 -15.30 9.14 -9.23
N MET A 49 -15.10 10.20 -8.43
CA MET A 49 -15.52 11.56 -8.79
C MET A 49 -14.34 12.50 -9.05
N TYR A 50 -13.23 12.31 -8.34
CA TYR A 50 -12.06 13.18 -8.32
C TYR A 50 -10.78 12.39 -8.59
N ALA A 51 -10.81 11.50 -9.59
CA ALA A 51 -9.73 10.54 -9.85
C ALA A 51 -8.34 11.19 -9.88
N LYS A 52 -8.18 12.30 -10.62
CA LYS A 52 -6.90 13.02 -10.79
C LYS A 52 -6.32 13.63 -9.51
N SER A 53 -7.11 13.71 -8.44
CA SER A 53 -6.65 14.15 -7.11
C SER A 53 -6.11 13.01 -6.25
N ALA A 54 -6.37 11.76 -6.63
CA ALA A 54 -6.06 10.59 -5.82
C ALA A 54 -4.71 9.98 -6.21
N VAL A 55 -3.91 9.63 -5.21
CA VAL A 55 -2.65 8.90 -5.34
C VAL A 55 -2.73 7.60 -4.55
N PHE A 56 -2.20 6.54 -5.12
CA PHE A 56 -2.08 5.21 -4.52
C PHE A 56 -0.90 4.47 -5.16
N ASP A 57 -0.57 3.29 -4.65
CA ASP A 57 0.61 2.51 -5.08
C ASP A 57 1.94 3.26 -4.95
N THR A 58 2.01 4.30 -4.11
CA THR A 58 3.23 5.09 -3.88
C THR A 58 4.43 4.23 -3.51
N LYS A 59 4.20 3.08 -2.83
CA LYS A 59 5.24 2.10 -2.47
C LYS A 59 5.91 1.44 -3.70
N ARG A 60 5.29 1.48 -4.89
CA ARG A 60 5.93 1.10 -6.18
C ARG A 60 6.95 2.12 -6.66
N ILE A 61 6.81 3.37 -6.24
CA ILE A 61 7.49 4.54 -6.81
C ILE A 61 8.58 5.08 -5.89
N ILE A 62 8.34 5.05 -4.58
CA ILE A 62 9.23 5.61 -3.55
C ILE A 62 10.67 5.10 -3.68
N GLY A 63 11.64 6.01 -3.63
CA GLY A 63 13.08 5.72 -3.72
C GLY A 63 13.60 5.20 -5.06
N ARG A 64 12.78 5.07 -6.11
CA ARG A 64 13.23 4.67 -7.46
C ARG A 64 13.67 5.88 -8.29
N ASN A 65 14.43 5.62 -9.35
CA ASN A 65 14.62 6.58 -10.43
C ASN A 65 13.42 6.55 -11.39
N PHE A 66 13.20 7.64 -12.14
CA PHE A 66 12.04 7.74 -13.03
C PHE A 66 12.03 6.62 -14.08
N ASP A 67 13.20 6.33 -14.66
CA ASP A 67 13.35 5.33 -15.73
C ASP A 67 13.11 3.89 -15.26
N GLU A 68 13.09 3.62 -13.94
CA GLU A 68 12.79 2.31 -13.36
C GLU A 68 11.29 2.08 -13.12
N ILE A 69 10.46 3.11 -13.33
CA ILE A 69 9.03 3.05 -13.00
C ILE A 69 8.25 2.56 -14.19
N GLN A 70 7.61 1.41 -14.02
CA GLN A 70 6.60 0.94 -14.95
C GLN A 70 5.30 1.72 -14.73
N ILE A 71 5.03 2.69 -15.62
CA ILE A 71 3.81 3.50 -15.56
C ILE A 71 2.57 2.61 -15.71
N ASN A 72 1.73 2.60 -14.69
CA ASN A 72 0.48 1.84 -14.71
C ASN A 72 -0.64 2.67 -15.35
N SER A 73 -1.32 2.11 -16.36
CA SER A 73 -2.45 2.75 -17.05
C SER A 73 -3.67 2.99 -16.15
N CYS A 74 -3.69 2.39 -14.96
CA CYS A 74 -4.74 2.59 -13.96
C CYS A 74 -4.45 3.75 -13.00
N TRP A 75 -3.29 4.39 -13.07
CA TRP A 75 -3.01 5.57 -12.26
C TRP A 75 -3.72 6.80 -12.85
N PRO A 76 -4.60 7.48 -12.08
CA PRO A 76 -5.26 8.71 -12.55
C PRO A 76 -4.35 9.93 -12.49
N PHE A 77 -3.24 9.82 -11.77
CA PHE A 77 -2.20 10.83 -11.65
C PHE A 77 -1.07 10.57 -12.66
N LYS A 78 -0.29 11.60 -12.97
CA LYS A 78 0.87 11.46 -13.84
C LYS A 78 2.12 11.29 -13.00
N VAL A 79 3.01 10.40 -13.42
CA VAL A 79 4.38 10.38 -12.92
C VAL A 79 5.23 11.13 -13.94
N ILE A 80 6.00 12.11 -13.49
CA ILE A 80 6.90 12.92 -14.32
C ILE A 80 8.32 12.84 -13.77
N LYS A 81 9.31 13.13 -14.61
CA LYS A 81 10.73 13.17 -14.25
C LYS A 81 11.11 14.58 -13.80
N ASN A 82 11.84 14.71 -12.69
CA ASN A 82 12.48 15.96 -12.29
C ASN A 82 13.92 16.05 -12.83
N ASP A 83 14.60 17.15 -12.53
CA ASP A 83 15.98 17.42 -12.99
C ASP A 83 17.03 16.43 -12.46
N LEU A 84 16.70 15.66 -11.42
CA LEU A 84 17.58 14.67 -10.79
C LEU A 84 17.21 13.22 -11.14
N ASP A 85 16.42 13.02 -12.20
CA ASP A 85 15.91 11.69 -12.60
C ASP A 85 15.07 11.00 -11.50
N LYS A 86 14.48 11.78 -10.59
CA LYS A 86 13.55 11.28 -9.59
C LYS A 86 12.10 11.50 -10.03
N PRO A 87 11.18 10.60 -9.68
CA PRO A 87 9.77 10.74 -10.00
C PRO A 87 9.10 11.83 -9.14
N LEU A 88 8.24 12.60 -9.80
CA LEU A 88 7.23 13.46 -9.17
C LEU A 88 5.84 12.99 -9.57
N LEU A 89 4.92 13.05 -8.63
CA LEU A 89 3.52 12.71 -8.79
C LEU A 89 2.74 13.99 -9.06
N ARG A 90 2.32 14.20 -10.30
CA ARG A 90 1.49 15.34 -10.70
C ARG A 90 0.01 15.00 -10.53
N VAL A 91 -0.65 15.73 -9.64
CA VAL A 91 -2.05 15.52 -9.22
C VAL A 91 -2.84 16.82 -9.29
N GLN A 92 -4.16 16.74 -9.24
CA GLN A 92 -5.04 17.90 -9.16
C GLN A 92 -5.54 18.15 -7.73
N ASP A 93 -5.42 19.38 -7.26
CA ASP A 93 -6.03 19.82 -6.00
C ASP A 93 -7.23 20.77 -6.25
N CYS A 94 -7.59 21.59 -5.27
CA CYS A 94 -8.63 22.60 -5.41
C CYS A 94 -8.21 23.84 -6.23
N GLU A 95 -6.91 24.11 -6.37
CA GLU A 95 -6.35 25.31 -6.99
C GLU A 95 -5.75 25.05 -8.39
N GLY A 96 -5.45 23.79 -8.72
CA GLY A 96 -4.94 23.42 -10.02
C GLY A 96 -4.13 22.12 -10.01
N SER A 97 -2.98 22.15 -10.70
CA SER A 97 -2.05 21.02 -10.75
C SER A 97 -0.92 21.26 -9.76
N ILE A 98 -0.66 20.28 -8.89
CA ILE A 98 0.47 20.27 -7.97
C ILE A 98 1.36 19.05 -8.23
N GLU A 99 2.59 19.12 -7.73
CA GLU A 99 3.58 18.05 -7.85
C GLU A 99 4.01 17.62 -6.45
N LYS A 100 4.08 16.31 -6.24
CA LYS A 100 4.42 15.71 -4.95
C LYS A 100 5.48 14.64 -5.11
N HIS A 101 6.46 14.64 -4.22
CA HIS A 101 7.36 13.52 -4.06
C HIS A 101 6.60 12.30 -3.52
N PRO A 102 6.94 11.07 -3.95
CA PRO A 102 6.39 9.85 -3.36
C PRO A 102 6.53 9.79 -1.84
N GLU A 103 7.64 10.31 -1.32
CA GLU A 103 7.94 10.39 0.11
C GLU A 103 6.93 11.28 0.85
N GLU A 104 6.52 12.42 0.26
CA GLU A 104 5.49 13.29 0.84
C GLU A 104 4.13 12.59 0.93
N VAL A 105 3.75 11.83 -0.11
CA VAL A 105 2.49 11.08 -0.11
C VAL A 105 2.51 9.96 0.94
N SER A 106 3.62 9.23 1.04
CA SER A 106 3.83 8.24 2.09
C SER A 106 3.83 8.87 3.48
N ALA A 107 4.40 10.06 3.65
CA ALA A 107 4.40 10.79 4.92
C ALA A 107 2.99 11.19 5.37
N ILE A 108 2.13 11.62 4.44
CA ILE A 108 0.71 11.92 4.72
C ILE A 108 0.00 10.66 5.26
N LEU A 109 0.20 9.50 4.64
CA LEU A 109 -0.35 8.23 5.14
C LEU A 109 0.19 7.87 6.52
N LEU A 110 1.51 7.95 6.70
CA LEU A 110 2.17 7.63 7.98
C LEU A 110 1.72 8.56 9.11
N LYS A 111 1.55 9.85 8.83
CA LYS A 111 1.03 10.84 9.77
C LYS A 111 -0.41 10.54 10.17
N HIS A 112 -1.26 10.17 9.22
CA HIS A 112 -2.63 9.76 9.50
C HIS A 112 -2.68 8.51 10.40
N LEU A 113 -1.83 7.51 10.11
CA LEU A 113 -1.70 6.32 10.94
C LEU A 113 -1.20 6.66 12.35
N LYS A 114 -0.19 7.52 12.47
CA LYS A 114 0.33 8.03 13.75
C LYS A 114 -0.80 8.64 14.58
N GLN A 115 -1.55 9.58 14.00
CA GLN A 115 -2.69 10.24 14.66
C GLN A 115 -3.72 9.22 15.18
N LYS A 116 -4.06 8.20 14.38
CA LYS A 116 -5.01 7.16 14.78
C LYS A 116 -4.52 6.33 15.96
N VAL A 117 -3.22 6.04 16.03
CA VAL A 117 -2.63 5.35 17.18
C VAL A 117 -2.57 6.25 18.41
N GLU A 118 -2.22 7.52 18.23
CA GLU A 118 -2.17 8.49 19.33
C GLU A 118 -3.56 8.69 19.95
N GLU A 119 -4.61 8.79 19.12
CA GLU A 119 -6.01 8.79 19.56
C GLU A 119 -6.36 7.51 20.33
N PHE A 120 -5.92 6.35 19.85
CA PHE A 120 -6.18 5.05 20.49
C PHE A 120 -5.44 4.83 21.82
N GLN A 121 -4.23 5.38 21.95
CA GLN A 121 -3.35 5.21 23.12
C GLN A 121 -3.46 6.34 24.14
N GLY A 122 -3.94 7.52 23.72
CA GLY A 122 -3.97 8.73 24.54
C GLY A 122 -2.60 9.34 24.80
N ASN A 123 -1.57 8.99 24.02
CA ASN A 123 -0.18 9.46 24.18
C ASN A 123 0.47 9.71 22.83
N ILE A 124 1.47 10.60 22.80
CA ILE A 124 2.28 10.89 21.61
C ILE A 124 3.10 9.66 21.20
N MET A 125 3.15 9.38 19.90
CA MET A 125 3.85 8.23 19.32
C MET A 125 5.04 8.69 18.48
N ASP A 126 6.20 8.83 19.13
CA ASP A 126 7.41 9.32 18.46
C ASP A 126 8.28 8.24 17.83
N GLU A 127 8.05 6.98 18.19
CA GLU A 127 8.86 5.85 17.76
C GLU A 127 8.00 4.82 17.03
N ALA A 128 8.54 4.25 15.95
CA ALA A 128 7.84 3.23 15.19
C ALA A 128 8.79 2.19 14.58
N VAL A 129 8.26 0.98 14.39
CA VAL A 129 8.82 -0.01 13.48
C VAL A 129 7.97 0.02 12.21
N ILE A 130 8.57 0.31 11.06
CA ILE A 130 7.87 0.37 9.77
C ILE A 130 8.31 -0.81 8.91
N THR A 131 7.35 -1.55 8.37
CA THR A 131 7.65 -2.72 7.55
C THR A 131 7.93 -2.36 6.09
N ILE A 132 8.96 -2.98 5.51
CA ILE A 132 9.40 -2.82 4.12
C ILE A 132 9.52 -4.17 3.42
N PRO A 133 9.36 -4.24 2.09
CA PRO A 133 9.60 -5.47 1.33
C PRO A 133 11.06 -5.91 1.49
N ALA A 134 11.31 -7.21 1.46
CA ALA A 134 12.65 -7.76 1.59
C ALA A 134 13.62 -7.24 0.50
N GLY A 135 13.10 -7.08 -0.72
CA GLY A 135 13.85 -6.59 -1.87
C GLY A 135 14.10 -5.08 -1.93
N PHE A 136 13.69 -4.29 -0.93
CA PHE A 136 13.96 -2.84 -0.94
C PHE A 136 15.47 -2.55 -0.90
N ASN A 137 15.93 -1.75 -1.85
CA ASN A 137 17.32 -1.28 -1.90
C ASN A 137 17.57 -0.13 -0.89
N MET A 138 18.81 0.37 -0.82
CA MET A 138 19.17 1.42 0.14
C MET A 138 18.42 2.74 -0.10
N ASP A 139 18.22 3.14 -1.35
CA ASP A 139 17.50 4.37 -1.69
C ASP A 139 16.03 4.32 -1.26
N GLN A 140 15.38 3.16 -1.43
CA GLN A 140 14.00 2.94 -0.99
C GLN A 140 13.88 2.92 0.54
N LYS A 141 14.89 2.39 1.24
CA LYS A 141 14.98 2.43 2.70
C LYS A 141 15.13 3.87 3.20
N ILE A 142 16.04 4.65 2.60
CA ILE A 142 16.23 6.07 2.91
C ILE A 142 14.95 6.86 2.66
N ALA A 143 14.32 6.69 1.49
CA ALA A 143 13.09 7.37 1.15
C ALA A 143 11.94 7.07 2.12
N THR A 144 11.86 5.83 2.62
CA THR A 144 10.89 5.44 3.65
C THR A 144 11.19 6.11 4.99
N HIS A 145 12.47 6.23 5.38
CA HIS A 145 12.87 7.01 6.56
C HIS A 145 12.52 8.50 6.43
N VAL A 146 12.77 9.10 5.27
CA VAL A 146 12.41 10.50 4.99
C VAL A 146 10.90 10.69 5.12
N ALA A 147 10.09 9.78 4.56
CA ALA A 147 8.64 9.83 4.71
C ALA A 147 8.21 9.75 6.19
N ALA A 148 8.90 8.96 7.01
CA ALA A 148 8.59 8.84 8.43
C ALA A 148 9.03 10.08 9.24
N ASP A 149 10.16 10.68 8.92
CA ASP A 149 10.63 11.94 9.51
C ASP A 149 9.63 13.08 9.22
N VAL A 150 9.20 13.21 7.96
CA VAL A 150 8.15 14.19 7.55
C VAL A 150 6.81 13.90 8.23
N ALA A 151 6.50 12.64 8.53
CA ALA A 151 5.32 12.27 9.31
C ALA A 151 5.43 12.60 10.81
N GLY A 152 6.62 13.01 11.28
CA GLY A 152 6.89 13.44 12.64
C GLY A 152 7.32 12.33 13.59
N PHE A 153 7.86 11.21 13.09
CA PHE A 153 8.51 10.21 13.94
C PHE A 153 9.94 10.65 14.26
N LYS A 154 10.36 10.52 15.53
CA LYS A 154 11.74 10.82 15.97
C LYS A 154 12.70 9.68 15.67
N THR A 155 12.24 8.45 15.89
CA THR A 155 13.04 7.24 15.68
C THR A 155 12.22 6.21 14.93
N VAL A 156 12.77 5.72 13.83
CA VAL A 156 12.15 4.62 13.07
C VAL A 156 13.16 3.52 12.87
N HIS A 157 12.71 2.28 13.08
CA HIS A 157 13.41 1.09 12.64
C HIS A 157 12.65 0.47 11.47
N LEU A 158 13.37 0.15 10.39
CA LEU A 158 12.79 -0.62 9.30
C LEU A 158 12.90 -2.11 9.60
N LEU A 159 11.81 -2.83 9.39
CA LEU A 159 11.74 -4.28 9.53
C LEU A 159 11.28 -4.88 8.22
N GLU A 160 11.91 -5.95 7.77
CA GLU A 160 11.46 -6.63 6.57
C GLU A 160 10.12 -7.31 6.84
N GLU A 161 9.13 -7.07 5.98
CA GLU A 161 7.80 -7.69 5.99
C GLU A 161 7.86 -9.21 6.22
N PRO A 162 8.72 -9.99 5.53
CA PRO A 162 8.80 -11.42 5.79
C PRO A 162 9.29 -11.76 7.20
N ILE A 163 10.23 -10.99 7.76
CA ILE A 163 10.69 -11.21 9.14
C ILE A 163 9.58 -10.86 10.13
N ALA A 164 8.85 -9.77 9.90
CA ALA A 164 7.71 -9.36 10.73
C ALA A 164 6.62 -10.44 10.77
N ALA A 165 6.24 -10.98 9.61
CA ALA A 165 5.27 -12.07 9.51
C ALA A 165 5.78 -13.37 10.18
N SER A 166 7.07 -13.66 10.06
CA SER A 166 7.69 -14.81 10.73
C SER A 166 7.68 -14.69 12.26
N ILE A 167 7.91 -13.48 12.79
CA ILE A 167 7.79 -13.18 14.23
C ILE A 167 6.35 -13.36 14.70
N ALA A 168 5.37 -12.89 13.91
CA ALA A 168 3.96 -13.01 14.24
C ALA A 168 3.46 -14.46 14.23
N TYR A 169 4.02 -15.31 13.36
CA TYR A 169 3.67 -16.72 13.27
C TYR A 169 4.40 -17.62 14.27
N PHE A 170 5.41 -17.12 14.99
CA PHE A 170 6.39 -17.97 15.66
C PHE A 170 5.76 -18.94 16.69
N VAL A 171 5.62 -20.19 16.25
CA VAL A 171 5.39 -21.37 17.07
C VAL A 171 6.76 -21.94 17.41
N ASP A 172 6.96 -22.35 18.67
CA ASP A 172 8.20 -22.88 19.22
C ASP A 172 8.43 -24.34 18.75
N PRO A 173 9.18 -24.55 17.65
CA PRO A 173 10.19 -25.59 17.70
C PRO A 173 11.56 -25.06 17.27
N SER A 174 12.58 -25.60 17.92
CA SER A 174 13.98 -25.29 17.64
C SER A 174 14.43 -25.95 16.34
N ASN A 175 14.89 -25.12 15.39
CA ASN A 175 15.51 -25.47 14.10
C ASN A 175 14.54 -25.98 13.01
N PHE A 176 14.07 -25.07 12.15
CA PHE A 176 13.26 -25.41 10.97
C PHE A 176 13.56 -24.48 9.79
N TYR A 177 13.09 -24.87 8.62
CA TYR A 177 13.04 -24.01 7.44
C TYR A 177 11.64 -23.43 7.30
N LEU A 178 11.56 -22.12 7.10
CA LEU A 178 10.32 -21.38 6.89
C LEU A 178 10.27 -20.90 5.46
N LEU A 179 9.26 -21.34 4.70
CA LEU A 179 8.88 -20.69 3.45
C LEU A 179 7.81 -19.65 3.76
N LEU A 180 8.10 -18.41 3.40
CA LEU A 180 7.15 -17.33 3.44
C LEU A 180 6.69 -17.01 2.03
N PHE A 181 5.37 -17.05 1.84
CA PHE A 181 4.68 -16.71 0.60
C PHE A 181 3.82 -15.48 0.87
N ASP A 182 4.29 -14.31 0.45
CA ASP A 182 3.55 -13.05 0.59
C ASP A 182 3.05 -12.58 -0.77
N LEU A 183 1.77 -12.84 -1.04
CA LEU A 183 1.07 -12.32 -2.21
C LEU A 183 0.19 -11.15 -1.79
N GLY A 184 0.76 -9.96 -1.86
CA GLY A 184 0.10 -8.72 -1.49
C GLY A 184 -0.80 -8.16 -2.59
N GLY A 185 -1.20 -6.90 -2.42
CA GLY A 185 -2.00 -6.20 -3.43
C GLY A 185 -1.24 -5.80 -4.71
N GLY A 186 0.09 -5.90 -4.71
CA GLY A 186 0.91 -5.52 -5.86
C GLY A 186 2.34 -6.06 -5.89
N THR A 187 2.73 -6.85 -4.90
CA THR A 187 4.00 -7.59 -4.93
C THR A 187 3.74 -9.03 -4.54
N LEU A 188 4.54 -9.92 -5.12
CA LEU A 188 4.73 -11.29 -4.66
C LEU A 188 6.15 -11.41 -4.14
N ASP A 189 6.30 -11.78 -2.89
CA ASP A 189 7.61 -12.00 -2.25
C ASP A 189 7.67 -13.43 -1.69
N LEU A 190 8.69 -14.18 -2.11
CA LEU A 190 8.98 -15.54 -1.67
C LEU A 190 10.31 -15.55 -0.91
N CYS A 191 10.27 -15.92 0.37
CA CYS A 191 11.47 -15.98 1.20
C CYS A 191 11.61 -17.35 1.84
N ILE A 192 12.80 -17.94 1.78
CA ILE A 192 13.15 -19.12 2.56
C ILE A 192 14.10 -18.70 3.68
N PHE A 193 13.68 -18.91 4.92
CA PHE A 193 14.53 -18.70 6.09
C PHE A 193 14.95 -20.03 6.71
N LYS A 194 16.17 -20.09 7.21
CA LYS A 194 16.58 -21.05 8.22
C LYS A 194 16.44 -20.38 9.58
N VAL A 195 15.63 -20.96 10.46
CA VAL A 195 15.41 -20.46 11.81
C VAL A 195 16.26 -21.28 12.77
N GLU A 196 17.23 -20.67 13.44
CA GLU A 196 18.09 -21.34 14.44
C GLU A 196 18.15 -20.50 15.72
N LYS A 197 17.77 -21.08 16.87
CA LYS A 197 17.83 -20.39 18.18
C LYS A 197 17.24 -18.96 18.13
N ASN A 198 16.04 -18.84 17.55
CA ASN A 198 15.32 -17.56 17.34
C ASN A 198 16.04 -16.55 16.43
N LYS A 199 17.02 -16.99 15.63
CA LYS A 199 17.65 -16.18 14.58
C LYS A 199 17.13 -16.60 13.22
N PHE A 200 16.68 -15.63 12.44
CA PHE A 200 16.28 -15.82 11.05
C PHE A 200 17.49 -15.59 10.15
N LYS A 201 17.88 -16.62 9.40
CA LYS A 201 18.87 -16.50 8.34
C LYS A 201 18.18 -16.66 6.99
N LEU A 202 18.15 -15.62 6.18
CA LEU A 202 17.67 -15.69 4.81
C LEU A 202 18.55 -16.66 4.01
N ILE A 203 17.94 -17.63 3.35
CA ILE A 203 18.60 -18.62 2.51
C ILE A 203 18.39 -18.29 1.03
N ALA A 204 17.15 -17.93 0.66
CA ALA A 204 16.80 -17.56 -0.69
C ALA A 204 15.66 -16.53 -0.68
N TYR A 205 15.69 -15.64 -1.66
CA TYR A 205 14.64 -14.68 -1.96
C TYR A 205 14.36 -14.72 -3.46
N ASP A 206 13.09 -14.76 -3.82
CA ASP A 206 12.60 -14.58 -5.19
C ASP A 206 11.24 -13.87 -5.12
N GLY A 207 10.74 -13.38 -6.25
CA GLY A 207 9.45 -12.69 -6.27
C GLY A 207 9.19 -11.89 -7.53
N ASP A 208 8.05 -11.20 -7.55
CA ASP A 208 7.67 -10.29 -8.61
C ASP A 208 7.14 -8.99 -8.00
N SER A 209 7.90 -7.91 -8.19
CA SER A 209 7.54 -6.58 -7.71
C SER A 209 6.33 -5.96 -8.42
N ASN A 210 5.80 -6.59 -9.47
CA ASN A 210 4.70 -6.12 -10.30
C ASN A 210 3.48 -7.06 -10.33
N LEU A 211 3.48 -8.14 -9.56
CA LEU A 211 2.36 -9.07 -9.46
C LEU A 211 1.64 -8.95 -8.11
N GLY A 212 0.31 -8.88 -8.12
CA GLY A 212 -0.49 -9.01 -6.90
C GLY A 212 -1.99 -8.92 -7.11
N GLY A 213 -2.70 -8.68 -6.01
CA GLY A 213 -4.17 -8.63 -6.01
C GLY A 213 -4.79 -7.63 -6.99
N ARG A 214 -4.08 -6.56 -7.37
CA ARG A 214 -4.54 -5.57 -8.35
C ARG A 214 -4.56 -6.13 -9.76
N ASP A 215 -3.64 -7.02 -10.12
CA ASP A 215 -3.63 -7.68 -11.43
C ASP A 215 -4.88 -8.57 -11.59
N PHE A 216 -5.28 -9.23 -10.51
CA PHE A 216 -6.54 -9.99 -10.47
C PHE A 216 -7.77 -9.08 -10.61
N ASP A 217 -7.76 -7.90 -9.96
CA ASP A 217 -8.81 -6.89 -10.14
C ASP A 217 -8.91 -6.45 -11.61
N MET A 218 -7.77 -6.33 -12.30
CA MET A 218 -7.71 -5.94 -13.71
C MET A 218 -8.18 -7.05 -14.66
N VAL A 219 -7.93 -8.32 -14.34
CA VAL A 219 -8.48 -9.45 -15.11
C VAL A 219 -10.02 -9.44 -15.03
N LEU A 220 -10.59 -9.25 -13.84
CA LEU A 220 -12.04 -9.10 -13.66
C LEU A 220 -12.58 -7.86 -14.38
N PHE A 221 -11.87 -6.74 -14.28
CA PHE A 221 -12.23 -5.51 -14.97
C PHE A 221 -12.32 -5.71 -16.48
N GLN A 222 -11.29 -6.31 -17.11
CA GLN A 222 -11.27 -6.56 -18.56
C GLN A 222 -12.40 -7.49 -18.98
N HIS A 223 -12.68 -8.52 -18.18
CA HIS A 223 -13.80 -9.43 -18.42
C HIS A 223 -15.14 -8.69 -18.45
N PHE A 224 -15.43 -7.88 -17.42
CA PHE A 224 -16.68 -7.13 -17.34
C PHE A 224 -16.76 -5.96 -18.33
N GLU A 225 -15.66 -5.27 -18.60
CA GLU A 225 -15.59 -4.22 -19.61
C GLU A 225 -15.99 -4.77 -20.98
N ASN A 226 -15.45 -5.94 -21.36
CA ASN A 226 -15.82 -6.61 -22.61
C ASN A 226 -17.31 -6.97 -22.65
N ILE A 227 -17.88 -7.50 -21.56
CA ILE A 227 -19.32 -7.80 -21.49
C ILE A 227 -20.17 -6.53 -21.65
N LEU A 228 -19.81 -5.46 -20.93
CA LEU A 228 -20.53 -4.18 -20.98
C LEU A 228 -20.49 -3.56 -22.38
N GLN A 229 -19.33 -3.63 -23.04
CA GLN A 229 -19.18 -3.12 -24.40
C GLN A 229 -19.92 -3.98 -25.43
N THR A 230 -19.77 -5.31 -25.37
CA THR A 230 -20.30 -6.21 -26.42
C THR A 230 -21.81 -6.41 -26.30
N LYS A 231 -22.31 -6.71 -25.09
CA LYS A 231 -23.71 -7.05 -24.82
C LYS A 231 -24.58 -5.82 -24.53
N TYR A 232 -24.07 -4.87 -23.74
CA TYR A 232 -24.85 -3.71 -23.29
C TYR A 232 -24.53 -2.41 -24.05
N LYS A 233 -23.53 -2.42 -24.94
CA LYS A 233 -23.07 -1.26 -25.72
C LYS A 233 -22.66 -0.05 -24.86
N ILE A 234 -22.18 -0.30 -23.64
CA ILE A 234 -21.71 0.74 -22.72
C ILE A 234 -20.22 0.99 -22.97
N THR A 235 -19.85 2.24 -23.24
CA THR A 235 -18.45 2.67 -23.35
C THR A 235 -17.96 3.20 -22.00
N MET A 236 -16.75 2.82 -21.59
CA MET A 236 -16.16 3.30 -20.33
C MET A 236 -15.64 4.73 -20.47
N ASN A 237 -16.15 5.62 -19.63
CA ASN A 237 -15.49 6.90 -19.32
C ASN A 237 -14.64 6.74 -18.03
N GLU A 238 -13.84 7.74 -17.69
CA GLU A 238 -12.94 7.70 -16.53
C GLU A 238 -13.67 7.36 -15.21
N LYS A 239 -14.83 8.00 -14.97
CA LYS A 239 -15.67 7.75 -13.80
C LYS A 239 -16.17 6.30 -13.73
N ASN A 240 -16.75 5.81 -14.82
CA ASN A 240 -17.30 4.45 -14.88
C ASN A 240 -16.19 3.40 -14.77
N ARG A 241 -15.00 3.67 -15.30
CA ARG A 241 -13.83 2.81 -15.18
C ARG A 241 -13.47 2.57 -13.71
N TYR A 242 -13.28 3.63 -12.92
CA TYR A 242 -12.92 3.48 -11.50
C TYR A 242 -14.04 2.87 -10.65
N ARG A 243 -15.30 3.18 -10.99
CA ARG A 243 -16.46 2.50 -10.37
C ARG A 243 -16.46 1.00 -10.64
N LEU A 244 -16.15 0.58 -11.86
CA LEU A 244 -16.06 -0.85 -12.22
C LEU A 244 -14.87 -1.53 -11.55
N ILE A 245 -13.69 -0.90 -11.52
CA ILE A 245 -12.50 -1.43 -10.82
C ILE A 245 -12.82 -1.67 -9.34
N ARG A 246 -13.48 -0.71 -8.68
CA ARG A 246 -13.90 -0.85 -7.29
C ARG A 246 -14.84 -2.04 -7.10
N LYS A 247 -15.81 -2.21 -8.00
CA LYS A 247 -16.73 -3.36 -7.96
C LYS A 247 -16.01 -4.69 -8.19
N CYS A 248 -15.04 -4.74 -9.09
CA CYS A 248 -14.21 -5.94 -9.30
C CYS A 248 -13.43 -6.30 -8.03
N MET A 249 -12.89 -5.30 -7.33
CA MET A 249 -12.20 -5.51 -6.06
C MET A 249 -13.14 -6.05 -4.98
N ASP A 250 -14.34 -5.49 -4.85
CA ASP A 250 -15.36 -5.97 -3.92
C ASP A 250 -15.76 -7.43 -4.24
N ILE A 251 -16.02 -7.73 -5.52
CA ILE A 251 -16.34 -9.08 -6.02
C ILE A 251 -15.22 -10.07 -5.69
N LYS A 252 -13.95 -9.72 -5.95
CA LYS A 252 -12.81 -10.58 -5.64
C LYS A 252 -12.75 -10.93 -4.15
N HIS A 253 -12.98 -9.96 -3.27
CA HIS A 253 -13.00 -10.23 -1.83
C HIS A 253 -14.17 -11.15 -1.44
N THR A 254 -15.37 -10.90 -1.96
CA THR A 254 -16.55 -11.76 -1.70
C THR A 254 -16.30 -13.20 -2.17
N LEU A 255 -15.72 -13.37 -3.36
CA LEU A 255 -15.39 -14.69 -3.92
C LEU A 255 -14.28 -15.44 -3.16
N SER A 256 -13.64 -14.81 -2.18
CA SER A 256 -12.67 -15.50 -1.32
C SER A 256 -13.37 -16.34 -0.23
N THR A 257 -14.66 -16.11 0.02
CA THR A 257 -15.46 -16.84 1.02
C THR A 257 -16.77 -17.41 0.46
N GLU A 258 -17.27 -16.84 -0.64
CA GLU A 258 -18.51 -17.23 -1.29
C GLU A 258 -18.27 -17.79 -2.70
N ASN A 259 -19.15 -18.68 -3.16
CA ASN A 259 -19.07 -19.23 -4.53
C ASN A 259 -19.69 -18.30 -5.60
N GLU A 260 -20.43 -17.26 -5.18
CA GLU A 260 -21.03 -16.26 -6.06
C GLU A 260 -20.92 -14.85 -5.47
N ALA A 261 -20.86 -13.84 -6.34
CA ALA A 261 -20.86 -12.43 -5.97
C ALA A 261 -21.72 -11.62 -6.96
N ARG A 262 -22.38 -10.57 -6.46
CA ARG A 262 -23.34 -9.75 -7.21
C ARG A 262 -22.92 -8.28 -7.29
#